data_AF-A0A2H6HBZ4-F1
#
_entry.id   AF-A0A2H6HBZ4-F1
#
_cell.length_a   1.000
_cell.length_b   1.000
_cell.length_c   1.000
_cell.angle_alpha   90.00
_cell.angle_beta   90.00
_cell.angle_gamma   90.00
#
_symmetry.space_group_name_H-M   'P 1'
#
loop_
_entity.id
_entity.type
_entity.pdbx_description
1 polymer ?
#
loop_
_entity_poly.entity_id
_entity_poly.type
_entity_poly.pdbx_seq_one_letter_code
_entity_poly.pdbx_strand_id
1 'polypeptide(L)'
;MARAELQDWKMLGRYLAATDQLVVDPEHGDFRELVGKGAATFDRGDNLVVFPQGSILGIELAFRPGAFWLAEHLNRPVLPVVLTGGHMVWEHPFSPLLRFGQSIEMDVLEPIPAGEARAEMASIEARMRAMALTPSRVQPRRYAPERDGYWDGYGFEISPDFPRLVASVAAHRARGLAPDASHPSEVG
;
A
#
# COMPACT_ATOMS: atom_id res chain seq x y z
N MET A 1 4.59 9.44 0.67
CA MET A 1 3.48 9.48 1.63
C MET A 1 3.74 8.39 2.65
N ALA A 2 3.71 8.69 3.94
CA ALA A 2 3.91 7.72 5.02
C ALA A 2 2.64 7.57 5.86
N ARG A 3 2.44 6.39 6.45
CA ARG A 3 1.39 6.21 7.47
C ARG A 3 1.85 6.84 8.78
N ALA A 4 0.93 7.40 9.56
CA ALA A 4 1.23 8.06 10.84
C ALA A 4 2.04 7.18 11.81
N GLU A 5 1.77 5.88 11.84
CA GLU A 5 2.44 4.91 12.71
C GLU A 5 3.94 4.77 12.48
N LEU A 6 4.45 5.15 11.30
CA LEU A 6 5.88 5.12 11.01
C LEU A 6 6.65 6.26 11.70
N GLN A 7 5.95 7.30 12.18
CA GLN A 7 6.56 8.42 12.89
C GLN A 7 6.98 8.07 14.31
N ASP A 8 6.36 7.07 14.94
CA ASP A 8 6.66 6.67 16.32
C ASP A 8 8.00 5.94 16.47
N TRP A 9 8.68 5.63 15.36
CA TRP A 9 9.93 4.86 15.39
C TRP A 9 11.14 5.79 15.59
N LYS A 10 11.89 5.61 16.68
CA LYS A 10 12.94 6.57 17.11
C LYS A 10 13.99 6.95 16.06
N MET A 11 14.43 6.02 15.22
CA MET A 11 15.43 6.27 14.17
C MET A 11 14.76 6.56 12.83
N LEU A 12 13.86 5.68 12.38
CA LEU A 12 13.20 5.83 11.08
C LEU A 12 12.25 7.05 11.07
N GLY A 13 11.47 7.27 12.12
CA GLY A 13 10.59 8.43 12.29
C GLY A 13 11.32 9.77 12.23
N ARG A 14 12.57 9.86 12.70
CA ARG A 14 13.41 11.07 12.52
C ARG A 14 13.81 11.31 11.07
N TYR A 15 14.20 10.27 10.33
CA TYR A 15 14.50 10.38 8.90
C TYR A 15 13.24 10.60 8.04
N LEU A 16 12.12 9.99 8.43
CA LEU A 16 10.81 10.19 7.80
C LEU A 16 10.24 11.58 8.08
N ALA A 17 10.51 12.17 9.26
CA ALA A 17 10.16 13.55 9.58
C ALA A 17 11.09 14.57 8.92
N ALA A 18 12.34 14.17 8.61
CA ALA A 18 13.32 14.98 7.88
C ALA A 18 13.19 14.87 6.35
N THR A 19 12.32 13.97 5.87
CA THR A 19 11.89 13.92 4.48
C THR A 19 10.48 14.51 4.44
N ASP A 20 10.13 15.36 3.47
CA ASP A 20 8.83 16.05 3.39
C ASP A 20 7.67 15.09 3.06
N GLN A 21 7.54 14.01 3.82
CA GLN A 21 6.56 12.98 3.62
C GLN A 21 5.23 13.46 4.15
N LEU A 22 4.26 13.53 3.24
CA LEU A 22 2.87 13.70 3.64
C LEU A 22 2.47 12.48 4.47
N VAL A 23 2.23 12.70 5.74
CA VAL A 23 1.72 11.69 6.65
C VAL A 23 0.20 11.68 6.57
N VAL A 24 -0.34 10.52 6.20
CA VAL A 24 -1.78 10.31 6.02
C VAL A 24 -2.23 9.24 6.98
N ASP A 25 -3.29 9.55 7.72
CA ASP A 25 -4.09 8.56 8.42
C ASP A 25 -5.18 8.08 7.45
N PRO A 26 -5.10 6.84 6.93
CA PRO A 26 -6.13 6.32 6.02
C PRO A 26 -7.47 5.99 6.71
N GLU A 27 -7.54 5.99 8.05
CA GLU A 27 -8.76 5.67 8.81
C GLU A 27 -9.50 6.93 9.29
N HIS A 28 -8.79 8.03 9.56
CA HIS A 28 -9.38 9.28 10.07
C HIS A 28 -8.97 10.54 9.30
N GLY A 29 -8.20 10.42 8.21
CA GLY A 29 -7.63 11.56 7.50
C GLY A 29 -8.67 12.42 6.78
N ASP A 30 -8.55 13.75 6.95
CA ASP A 30 -9.33 14.70 6.17
C ASP A 30 -8.75 14.83 4.76
N PHE A 31 -9.53 14.44 3.75
CA PHE A 31 -9.15 14.57 2.35
C PHE A 31 -8.83 16.02 1.96
N ARG A 32 -9.48 17.02 2.57
CA ARG A 32 -9.18 18.45 2.31
C ARG A 32 -7.80 18.82 2.81
N GLU A 33 -7.42 18.33 3.98
CA GLU A 33 -6.08 18.53 4.53
C GLU A 33 -5.04 17.89 3.61
N LEU A 34 -5.32 16.68 3.09
CA LEU A 34 -4.44 16.00 2.15
C LEU A 34 -4.28 16.80 0.84
N VAL A 35 -5.37 17.34 0.28
CA VAL A 35 -5.32 18.22 -0.90
C VAL A 35 -4.48 19.47 -0.61
N GLY A 36 -4.70 20.13 0.54
CA GLY A 36 -3.92 21.31 0.93
C GLY A 36 -2.43 21.03 1.08
N LYS A 37 -2.07 19.93 1.74
CA LYS A 37 -0.68 19.47 1.87
C LYS A 37 -0.07 19.10 0.52
N GLY A 38 -0.83 18.41 -0.33
CA GLY A 38 -0.41 18.05 -1.68
C GLY A 38 -0.12 19.28 -2.54
N ALA A 39 -1.01 20.27 -2.53
CA ALA A 39 -0.80 21.54 -3.23
C ALA A 39 0.48 22.24 -2.74
N ALA A 40 0.67 22.36 -1.43
CA ALA A 40 1.86 22.97 -0.85
C ALA A 40 3.16 22.23 -1.24
N THR A 41 3.14 20.90 -1.37
CA THR A 41 4.29 20.12 -1.87
C THR A 41 4.61 20.50 -3.32
N PHE A 42 3.61 20.57 -4.19
CA PHE A 42 3.85 20.96 -5.58
C PHE A 42 4.28 22.42 -5.74
N ASP A 43 3.79 23.34 -4.91
CA ASP A 43 4.19 24.75 -4.93
C ASP A 43 5.67 24.96 -4.60
N ARG A 44 6.27 24.03 -3.83
CA ARG A 44 7.72 24.01 -3.58
C ARG A 44 8.54 23.41 -4.73
N GLY A 45 7.89 22.84 -5.74
CA GLY A 45 8.55 22.12 -6.84
C GLY A 45 8.85 20.65 -6.53
N ASP A 46 8.30 20.11 -5.43
CA ASP A 46 8.50 18.73 -5.04
C ASP A 46 7.51 17.77 -5.72
N ASN A 47 7.82 16.48 -5.70
CA ASN A 47 6.97 15.41 -6.21
C ASN A 47 6.31 14.64 -5.05
N LEU A 48 5.10 14.13 -5.28
CA LEU A 48 4.41 13.27 -4.31
C LEU A 48 4.46 11.81 -4.73
N VAL A 49 5.10 10.97 -3.91
CA VAL A 49 5.11 9.51 -4.08
C VAL A 49 4.01 8.89 -3.22
N VAL A 50 3.17 8.06 -3.84
CA VAL A 50 2.07 7.34 -3.18
C VAL A 50 2.14 5.86 -3.52
N PHE A 51 1.94 5.00 -2.52
CA PHE A 51 1.76 3.56 -2.71
C PHE A 51 0.27 3.25 -2.68
N PRO A 52 -0.40 3.07 -3.83
CA PRO A 52 -1.86 2.96 -3.89
C PRO A 52 -2.40 1.73 -3.17
N GLN A 53 -1.59 0.68 -2.97
CA GLN A 53 -1.98 -0.48 -2.14
C GLN A 53 -2.18 -0.11 -0.66
N GLY A 54 -1.55 0.97 -0.20
CA GLY A 54 -1.66 1.46 1.18
C GLY A 54 -1.11 0.49 2.23
N SER A 55 -0.32 -0.51 1.82
CA SER A 55 0.32 -1.49 2.70
C SER A 55 1.50 -2.15 2.00
N ILE A 56 2.37 -2.77 2.78
CA ILE A 56 3.58 -3.48 2.33
C ILE A 56 3.37 -5.00 2.17
N LEU A 57 2.14 -5.50 2.31
CA LEU A 57 1.86 -6.93 2.41
C LEU A 57 2.25 -7.72 1.16
N GLY A 58 1.95 -7.20 -0.04
CA GLY A 58 2.32 -7.86 -1.28
C GLY A 58 1.52 -7.40 -2.49
N ILE A 59 1.92 -7.92 -3.64
CA ILE A 59 1.36 -7.57 -4.96
C ILE A 59 -0.13 -7.93 -5.11
N GLU A 60 -0.64 -8.79 -4.24
CA GLU A 60 -2.03 -9.22 -4.19
C GLU A 60 -3.01 -8.14 -3.75
N LEU A 61 -2.54 -7.04 -3.16
CA LEU A 61 -3.42 -5.95 -2.74
C LEU A 61 -3.93 -5.14 -3.92
N ALA A 62 -5.20 -4.74 -3.84
CA ALA A 62 -5.84 -3.84 -4.80
C ALA A 62 -5.35 -2.40 -4.64
N PHE A 63 -5.43 -1.60 -5.71
CA PHE A 63 -5.17 -0.16 -5.58
C PHE A 63 -6.34 0.53 -4.91
N ARG A 64 -6.04 1.45 -4.00
CA ARG A 64 -7.01 2.37 -3.42
C ARG A 64 -7.17 3.60 -4.31
N PRO A 65 -8.40 4.13 -4.44
CA PRO A 65 -8.69 5.24 -5.34
C PRO A 65 -8.11 6.59 -4.88
N GLY A 66 -7.78 6.74 -3.60
CA GLY A 66 -7.41 8.04 -3.02
C GLY A 66 -6.23 8.74 -3.71
N ALA A 67 -5.24 7.98 -4.19
CA ALA A 67 -4.10 8.54 -4.93
C ALA A 67 -4.53 9.18 -6.27
N PHE A 68 -5.42 8.49 -7.00
CA PHE A 68 -5.95 8.95 -8.28
C PHE A 68 -6.91 10.13 -8.11
N TRP A 69 -7.71 10.12 -7.04
CA TRP A 69 -8.56 11.26 -6.67
C TRP A 69 -7.75 12.51 -6.35
N LEU A 70 -6.65 12.35 -5.62
CA LEU A 70 -5.75 13.44 -5.27
C LEU A 70 -5.10 14.04 -6.53
N ALA A 71 -4.63 13.19 -7.45
CA ALA A 71 -4.03 13.63 -8.71
C ALA A 71 -5.02 14.45 -9.56
N GLU A 72 -6.28 13.99 -9.69
CA GLU A 72 -7.34 14.73 -10.37
C GLU A 72 -7.63 16.09 -9.71
N HIS A 73 -7.81 16.10 -8.38
CA HIS A 73 -8.11 17.34 -7.65
C HIS A 73 -6.99 18.39 -7.75
N LEU A 74 -5.74 17.93 -7.77
CA LEU A 74 -4.57 18.80 -7.90
C LEU A 74 -4.21 19.10 -9.36
N ASN A 75 -4.96 18.54 -10.32
CA ASN A 75 -4.68 18.62 -11.75
C ASN A 75 -3.22 18.26 -12.09
N ARG A 76 -2.72 17.16 -11.51
CA ARG A 76 -1.36 16.66 -11.73
C ARG A 76 -1.38 15.30 -12.43
N PRO A 77 -0.47 15.05 -13.38
CA PRO A 77 -0.35 13.74 -14.01
C PRO A 77 0.17 12.71 -13.00
N VAL A 78 -0.23 11.45 -13.20
CA VAL A 78 0.27 10.31 -12.42
C VAL A 78 1.38 9.64 -13.22
N LEU A 79 2.56 9.48 -12.62
CA LEU A 79 3.66 8.70 -13.21
C LEU A 79 3.68 7.30 -12.59
N PRO A 80 3.23 6.25 -13.30
CA PRO A 80 3.21 4.90 -12.75
C PRO A 80 4.63 4.33 -12.70
N VAL A 81 5.02 3.79 -11.55
CA VAL A 81 6.34 3.19 -11.33
C VAL A 81 6.15 1.78 -10.77
N VAL A 82 6.70 0.78 -11.46
CA VAL A 82 6.75 -0.60 -10.98
C VAL A 82 8.07 -0.80 -10.27
N LEU A 83 8.04 -1.27 -9.02
CA LEU A 83 9.23 -1.51 -8.20
C LEU A 83 9.15 -2.93 -7.62
N THR A 84 10.17 -3.76 -7.89
CA THR A 84 10.29 -5.10 -7.30
C THR A 84 11.64 -5.31 -6.61
N GLY A 85 11.73 -6.32 -5.75
CA GLY A 85 12.96 -6.65 -5.03
C GLY A 85 13.25 -5.86 -3.75
N GLY A 86 12.56 -4.74 -3.49
CA GLY A 86 12.77 -3.96 -2.26
C GLY A 86 12.62 -4.78 -0.97
N HIS A 87 11.62 -5.67 -0.92
CA HIS A 87 11.42 -6.59 0.20
C HIS A 87 12.57 -7.58 0.43
N MET A 88 13.37 -7.86 -0.61
CA MET A 88 14.54 -8.73 -0.48
C MET A 88 15.67 -7.98 0.21
N VAL A 89 15.81 -6.67 0.01
CA VAL A 89 16.77 -5.84 0.76
C VAL A 89 16.35 -5.70 2.21
N TRP A 90 15.07 -5.35 2.43
CA TRP A 90 14.54 -5.17 3.78
C TRP A 90 13.08 -5.58 3.86
N GLU A 91 12.80 -6.54 4.74
CA GLU A 91 11.48 -7.11 4.93
C GLU A 91 10.87 -6.64 6.27
N HIS A 92 10.97 -5.35 6.55
CA HIS A 92 10.38 -4.76 7.75
C HIS A 92 8.84 -4.80 7.65
N PRO A 93 8.08 -5.04 8.75
CA PRO A 93 8.50 -5.28 10.13
C PRO A 93 8.90 -6.72 10.47
N PHE A 94 8.91 -7.63 9.50
CA PHE A 94 9.17 -9.05 9.72
C PHE A 94 10.65 -9.34 10.03
N SER A 95 11.57 -8.49 9.59
CA SER A 95 13.00 -8.60 9.90
C SER A 95 13.62 -7.23 10.20
N PRO A 96 14.44 -7.11 11.26
CA PRO A 96 15.20 -5.91 11.55
C PRO A 96 16.51 -5.80 10.73
N LEU A 97 16.89 -6.85 9.99
CA LEU A 97 18.18 -6.92 9.29
C LEU A 97 18.06 -6.54 7.82
N LEU A 98 19.03 -5.74 7.34
CA LEU A 98 19.23 -5.45 5.92
C LEU A 98 20.03 -6.59 5.26
N ARG A 99 19.55 -7.05 4.10
CA ARG A 99 20.23 -8.02 3.26
C ARG A 99 20.89 -7.28 2.09
N PHE A 100 22.22 -7.28 2.05
CA PHE A 100 22.99 -6.67 0.98
C PHE A 100 23.13 -7.60 -0.23
N GLY A 101 23.51 -7.04 -1.39
CA GLY A 101 23.72 -7.79 -2.63
C GLY A 101 22.43 -8.26 -3.33
N GLN A 102 21.28 -7.73 -2.94
CA GLN A 102 20.00 -8.03 -3.58
C GLN A 102 19.73 -7.10 -4.76
N SER A 103 19.06 -7.60 -5.78
CA SER A 103 18.64 -6.81 -6.93
C SER A 103 17.29 -6.13 -6.67
N ILE A 104 17.19 -4.86 -7.09
CA ILE A 104 15.94 -4.10 -7.16
C ILE A 104 15.76 -3.73 -8.63
N GLU A 105 14.55 -3.93 -9.14
CA GLU A 105 14.19 -3.50 -10.50
C GLU A 105 13.12 -2.42 -10.44
N MET A 106 13.22 -1.45 -11.36
CA MET A 106 12.28 -0.35 -11.48
C MET A 106 11.95 -0.10 -12.96
N ASP A 107 10.66 -0.01 -13.28
CA ASP A 107 10.19 0.49 -14.57
C ASP A 107 9.35 1.74 -14.35
N VAL A 108 9.62 2.75 -15.17
CA VAL A 108 8.83 3.97 -15.24
C VAL A 108 7.95 3.88 -16.49
N LEU A 109 6.64 4.01 -16.31
CA LEU A 109 5.66 3.93 -17.40
C LEU A 109 5.30 5.33 -17.89
N GLU A 110 4.55 5.38 -18.99
CA GLU A 110 4.02 6.63 -19.52
C GLU A 110 3.14 7.37 -18.49
N PRO A 111 3.25 8.69 -18.39
CA PRO A 111 2.40 9.49 -17.51
C PRO A 111 0.93 9.37 -17.93
N ILE A 112 0.05 9.22 -16.93
CA ILE A 112 -1.39 9.30 -17.10
C ILE A 112 -1.81 10.76 -16.87
N PRO A 113 -2.48 11.41 -17.83
CA PRO A 113 -3.02 12.76 -17.63
C PRO A 113 -3.95 12.83 -16.42
N ALA A 114 -3.95 13.97 -15.72
CA ALA A 114 -4.74 14.14 -14.50
C ALA A 114 -6.22 13.79 -14.70
N GLY A 115 -6.83 14.28 -15.79
CA GLY A 115 -8.25 14.03 -16.12
C GLY A 115 -8.60 12.58 -16.50
N GLU A 116 -7.61 11.71 -16.65
CA GLU A 116 -7.78 10.30 -16.99
C GLU A 116 -7.44 9.37 -15.81
N ALA A 117 -6.88 9.91 -14.72
CA ALA A 117 -6.29 9.12 -13.65
C ALA A 117 -7.26 8.11 -13.02
N ARG A 118 -8.51 8.51 -12.72
CA ARG A 118 -9.49 7.55 -12.16
C ARG A 118 -9.95 6.51 -13.16
N ALA A 119 -10.15 6.92 -14.41
CA ALA A 119 -10.63 6.02 -15.46
C ALA A 119 -9.59 4.92 -15.75
N GLU A 120 -8.31 5.30 -15.73
CA GLU A 120 -7.20 4.38 -16.01
C GLU A 120 -6.79 3.52 -14.80
N MET A 121 -7.32 3.78 -13.59
CA MET A 121 -6.87 3.11 -12.35
C MET A 121 -6.83 1.57 -12.47
N ALA A 122 -7.91 0.95 -12.95
CA ALA A 122 -7.98 -0.51 -13.07
C ALA A 122 -7.03 -1.04 -14.16
N SER A 123 -6.94 -0.32 -15.28
CA SER A 123 -6.05 -0.65 -16.41
C SER A 123 -4.58 -0.59 -15.98
N ILE A 124 -4.19 0.49 -15.30
CA ILE A 124 -2.81 0.66 -14.84
C ILE A 124 -2.45 -0.31 -13.72
N GLU A 125 -3.38 -0.61 -12.79
CA GLU A 125 -3.18 -1.63 -11.76
C GLU A 125 -2.87 -2.99 -12.40
N ALA A 126 -3.70 -3.43 -13.36
CA ALA A 126 -3.52 -4.69 -14.06
C ALA A 126 -2.20 -4.73 -14.85
N ARG A 127 -1.87 -3.65 -15.57
CA ARG A 127 -0.61 -3.54 -16.33
C ARG A 127 0.61 -3.60 -15.43
N MET A 128 0.63 -2.80 -14.36
CA MET A 128 1.75 -2.76 -13.40
C MET A 128 1.93 -4.12 -12.72
N ARG A 129 0.84 -4.77 -12.32
CA ARG A 129 0.86 -6.11 -11.73
C ARG A 129 1.40 -7.16 -12.71
N ALA A 130 0.95 -7.16 -13.96
CA ALA A 130 1.44 -8.08 -14.98
C ALA A 130 2.95 -7.90 -15.22
N MET A 131 3.44 -6.66 -15.30
CA MET A 131 4.87 -6.37 -15.39
C MET A 131 5.64 -6.93 -14.20
N ALA A 132 5.18 -6.64 -12.98
CA ALA A 132 5.82 -7.12 -11.75
C ALA A 132 5.88 -8.65 -11.67
N LEU A 133 4.87 -9.36 -12.18
CA LEU A 133 4.78 -10.83 -12.15
C LEU A 133 5.50 -11.52 -13.32
N THR A 134 6.21 -10.79 -14.16
CA THR A 134 6.95 -11.38 -15.28
C THR A 134 8.04 -12.34 -14.75
N PRO A 135 8.09 -13.62 -15.18
CA PRO A 135 9.00 -14.61 -14.60
C PRO A 135 10.49 -14.30 -14.73
N SER A 136 10.89 -13.56 -15.77
CA SER A 136 12.29 -13.16 -16.00
C SER A 136 12.78 -12.02 -15.10
N ARG A 137 11.91 -11.45 -14.27
CA ARG A 137 12.20 -10.30 -13.42
C ARG A 137 12.44 -10.71 -11.98
N VAL A 138 13.06 -9.80 -11.22
CA VAL A 138 13.04 -9.88 -9.76
C VAL A 138 11.59 -9.94 -9.27
N GLN A 139 11.27 -11.00 -8.54
CA GLN A 139 9.90 -11.28 -8.11
C GLN A 139 9.41 -10.26 -7.08
N PRO A 140 8.11 -9.89 -7.10
CA PRO A 140 7.54 -8.99 -6.13
C PRO A 140 7.28 -9.71 -4.82
N ARG A 141 7.08 -8.94 -3.74
CA ARG A 141 6.61 -9.52 -2.47
C ARG A 141 5.22 -10.13 -2.65
N ARG A 142 5.03 -11.32 -2.12
CA ARG A 142 3.77 -12.04 -2.09
C ARG A 142 3.18 -12.00 -0.69
N TYR A 143 1.90 -11.67 -0.58
CA TYR A 143 1.16 -11.72 0.67
C TYR A 143 0.71 -13.15 0.95
N ALA A 144 1.10 -13.68 2.11
CA ALA A 144 0.71 -14.99 2.60
C ALA A 144 0.17 -14.84 4.04
N PRO A 145 -1.16 -14.78 4.25
CA PRO A 145 -1.75 -14.49 5.57
C PRO A 145 -1.25 -15.38 6.71
N GLU A 146 -0.92 -16.63 6.42
CA GLU A 146 -0.47 -17.65 7.36
C GLU A 146 0.94 -17.37 7.87
N ARG A 147 1.76 -16.71 7.05
CA ARG A 147 3.11 -16.25 7.41
C ARG A 147 3.09 -14.82 7.93
N ASP A 148 2.35 -13.95 7.26
CA ASP A 148 2.38 -12.51 7.45
C ASP A 148 1.37 -12.02 8.49
N GLY A 149 0.42 -12.86 8.88
CA GLY A 149 -0.77 -12.48 9.64
C GLY A 149 -1.94 -12.08 8.74
N TYR A 150 -3.15 -12.10 9.29
CA TYR A 150 -4.37 -11.69 8.58
C TYR A 150 -4.63 -10.17 8.60
N TRP A 151 -3.92 -9.43 9.47
CA TRP A 151 -4.02 -7.97 9.61
C TRP A 151 -5.47 -7.49 9.82
N ASP A 152 -6.24 -8.26 10.60
CA ASP A 152 -7.59 -7.88 11.00
C ASP A 152 -7.54 -6.53 11.73
N GLY A 153 -8.42 -5.61 11.34
CA GLY A 153 -8.41 -4.22 11.81
C GLY A 153 -7.65 -3.23 10.92
N TYR A 154 -6.79 -3.70 10.00
CA TYR A 154 -6.19 -2.83 8.98
C TYR A 154 -7.06 -2.84 7.71
N GLY A 155 -7.49 -1.67 7.25
CA GLY A 155 -8.36 -1.59 6.07
C GLY A 155 -7.59 -1.84 4.79
N PHE A 156 -7.47 -3.08 4.30
CA PHE A 156 -6.92 -3.41 2.97
C PHE A 156 -7.83 -4.36 2.19
N GLU A 157 -7.68 -4.34 0.86
CA GLU A 157 -8.43 -5.18 -0.06
C GLU A 157 -7.48 -6.04 -0.91
N ILE A 158 -7.86 -7.30 -1.11
CA ILE A 158 -7.19 -8.20 -2.04
C ILE A 158 -7.78 -7.97 -3.43
N SER A 159 -6.93 -7.86 -4.44
CA SER A 159 -7.35 -7.72 -5.82
C SER A 159 -8.19 -8.93 -6.26
N PRO A 160 -9.27 -8.71 -7.05
CA PRO A 160 -10.09 -9.79 -7.60
C PRO A 160 -9.31 -10.77 -8.49
N ASP A 161 -8.11 -10.38 -8.96
CA ASP A 161 -7.20 -11.26 -9.70
C ASP A 161 -6.70 -12.46 -8.87
N PHE A 162 -6.87 -12.44 -7.54
CA PHE A 162 -6.45 -13.49 -6.61
C PHE A 162 -7.65 -14.11 -5.87
N PRO A 163 -8.60 -14.75 -6.57
CA PRO A 163 -9.88 -15.16 -5.99
C PRO A 163 -9.75 -16.17 -4.84
N ARG A 164 -8.71 -17.03 -4.88
CA ARG A 164 -8.42 -17.96 -3.77
C ARG A 164 -8.03 -17.23 -2.49
N LEU A 165 -7.23 -16.18 -2.61
CA LEU A 165 -6.79 -15.39 -1.46
C LEU A 165 -7.93 -14.52 -0.93
N VAL A 166 -8.74 -13.93 -1.83
CA VAL A 166 -10.00 -13.26 -1.46
C VAL A 166 -10.87 -14.17 -0.61
N ALA A 167 -11.12 -15.40 -1.07
CA ALA A 167 -11.94 -16.37 -0.35
C ALA A 167 -11.32 -16.76 1.01
N SER A 168 -10.01 -16.96 1.08
CA SER A 168 -9.32 -17.31 2.33
C SER A 168 -9.43 -16.21 3.39
N VAL A 169 -9.12 -14.97 3.01
CA VAL A 169 -9.20 -13.80 3.92
C VAL A 169 -10.65 -13.55 4.35
N ALA A 170 -11.62 -13.66 3.45
CA ALA A 170 -13.03 -13.51 3.77
C ALA A 170 -13.52 -14.59 4.76
N ALA A 171 -13.14 -15.86 4.54
CA ALA A 171 -13.49 -16.95 5.44
C ALA A 171 -12.89 -16.76 6.84
N HIS A 172 -11.65 -16.28 6.95
CA HIS A 172 -11.04 -15.95 8.24
C HIS A 172 -11.78 -14.83 8.97
N ARG A 173 -12.06 -13.71 8.28
CA ARG A 173 -12.81 -12.59 8.86
C ARG A 173 -14.21 -12.99 9.32
N ALA A 174 -14.89 -13.85 8.57
CA ALA A 174 -16.20 -14.39 8.96
C ALA A 174 -16.13 -15.25 10.22
N ARG A 175 -15.04 -16.02 10.42
CA ARG A 175 -14.83 -16.80 11.66
C ARG A 175 -14.53 -15.93 12.86
N GLY A 176 -13.76 -14.85 12.68
CA GLY A 176 -13.47 -13.88 13.75
C GLY A 176 -14.67 -13.02 14.18
N LEU A 177 -15.71 -12.93 13.34
CA LEU A 177 -16.98 -12.25 13.61
C LEU A 177 -18.06 -13.17 14.19
N ALA A 178 -17.81 -14.48 14.31
CA ALA A 178 -18.73 -15.37 15.00
C ALA A 178 -18.72 -15.03 16.50
N PRO A 179 -19.89 -14.84 17.15
CA PRO A 179 -19.91 -14.63 18.60
C PRO A 179 -19.26 -15.84 19.26
N ASP A 180 -18.33 -15.57 20.18
CA ASP A 180 -17.64 -16.56 21.00
C ASP A 180 -18.64 -17.58 21.57
N ALA A 181 -18.72 -18.75 20.94
CA ALA A 181 -19.50 -19.88 21.43
C ALA A 181 -18.69 -20.64 22.51
N SER A 182 -18.14 -19.91 23.48
CA SER A 182 -17.36 -20.46 24.58
C SER A 182 -17.22 -19.49 25.76
N HIS A 183 -18.30 -18.82 26.16
CA HIS A 183 -18.47 -18.50 27.58
C HIS A 183 -19.28 -19.61 28.25
N PRO A 184 -18.64 -20.53 29.01
CA PRO A 184 -19.39 -21.32 29.97
C PRO A 184 -19.99 -20.37 31.00
N SER A 185 -21.30 -20.46 31.14
CA SER A 185 -22.13 -19.80 32.12
C SER A 185 -21.53 -19.90 33.53
N GLU A 186 -21.19 -18.77 34.15
CA GLU A 186 -21.18 -18.68 35.60
C GLU A 186 -22.63 -18.58 36.07
N VAL A 187 -23.22 -19.68 36.55
CA VAL A 187 -24.04 -19.67 37.77
C VAL A 187 -24.07 -21.10 38.36
N GLY A 188 -23.56 -21.22 39.59
CA GLY A 188 -23.54 -22.45 40.40
C GLY A 188 -22.60 -22.27 41.58
#